data_AF-A0A838UBZ2-F1
#
_entry.id   AF-A0A838UBZ2-F1
#
_cell.length_a   1.000
_cell.length_b   1.000
_cell.length_c   1.000
_cell.angle_alpha   90.00
_cell.angle_beta   90.00
_cell.angle_gamma   90.00
#
_symmetry.space_group_name_H-M   'P 1'
#
loop_
_entity.id
_entity.type
_entity.pdbx_description
1 polymer ?
#
loop_
_entity_poly.entity_id
_entity_poly.type
_entity_poly.pdbx_seq_one_letter_code
_entity_poly.pdbx_strand_id
1 'polypeptide(L)' 'MILVIDNYDSFTYNLVHLVNELGAGTRVYRNDAIDVAGALGLRP' A
#
# COMPACT_ATOMS: atom_id res chain seq x y z
N MET A 1 7.14 3.87 5.95
CA MET A 1 6.63 3.81 4.55
C MET A 1 5.32 3.07 4.62
N ILE A 2 4.21 3.63 4.15
CA ILE A 2 2.92 2.93 4.31
C ILE A 2 2.77 1.85 3.24
N LEU A 3 2.65 0.59 3.65
CA LEU A 3 2.22 -0.50 2.78
C LEU A 3 0.69 -0.47 2.65
N VAL A 4 0.20 -0.34 1.43
CA VAL A 4 -1.23 -0.35 1.11
C VAL A 4 -1.55 -1.65 0.37
N ILE A 5 -2.50 -2.42 0.89
CA ILE A 5 -3.03 -3.62 0.24
C ILE A 5 -4.29 -3.26 -0.53
N ASP A 6 -4.20 -3.36 -1.85
CA ASP A 6 -5.29 -3.08 -2.78
C ASP A 6 -6.12 -4.36 -3.01
N ASN A 7 -7.36 -4.34 -2.52
CA ASN A 7 -8.33 -5.43 -2.69
C ASN A 7 -9.16 -5.30 -3.97
N TYR A 8 -8.58 -4.77 -5.05
CA TYR A 8 -9.32 -4.47 -6.28
C TYR A 8 -10.40 -3.40 -6.07
N ASP A 9 -10.09 -2.43 -5.21
CA ASP A 9 -10.98 -1.33 -4.89
C ASP A 9 -10.69 -0.12 -5.79
N SER A 10 -11.76 0.50 -6.30
CA SER A 10 -11.67 1.66 -7.19
C SER A 10 -11.15 2.94 -6.50
N PHE A 11 -11.10 2.96 -5.16
CA PHE A 11 -10.72 4.12 -4.36
C PHE A 11 -9.35 4.00 -3.69
N THR A 12 -8.65 2.87 -3.83
CA THR A 12 -7.31 2.67 -3.24
C THR A 12 -6.37 3.85 -3.49
N TYR A 13 -6.34 4.35 -4.74
CA TYR A 13 -5.44 5.44 -5.11
C TYR A 13 -5.85 6.80 -4.54
N ASN A 14 -7.13 7.02 -4.23
CA ASN A 14 -7.57 8.24 -3.57
C ASN A 14 -6.89 8.36 -2.19
N LEU A 15 -6.83 7.27 -1.42
CA LEU A 15 -6.14 7.24 -0.13
C LEU A 15 -4.62 7.38 -0.30
N VAL A 16 -4.04 6.67 -1.27
CA VAL A 16 -2.61 6.76 -1.57
C VAL A 16 -2.19 8.20 -1.88
N HIS A 17 -2.97 8.92 -2.69
CA HIS A 17 -2.69 10.33 -3.00
C HIS A 17 -2.77 11.21 -1.75
N LEU A 18 -3.84 11.09 -0.96
CA LEU A 18 -4.01 11.87 0.28
C LEU A 18 -2.82 11.66 1.24
N VAL A 19 -2.35 10.42 1.40
CA VAL A 19 -1.26 10.14 2.34
C VAL A 19 0.10 10.59 1.79
N ASN A 20 0.32 10.48 0.48
CA ASN A 20 1.52 11.01 -0.17
C ASN A 20 1.59 12.55 -0.08
N GLU A 21 0.45 13.25 -0.19
CA GLU A 21 0.37 14.71 -0.01
C GLU A 21 0.76 15.15 1.42
N LEU A 22 0.55 14.28 2.42
CA LEU A 22 1.01 14.49 3.79
C LEU A 22 2.49 14.15 4.02
N GLY A 23 3.23 13.79 2.95
CA GLY A 23 4.67 13.51 2.98
C GLY A 23 5.06 12.08 3.36
N ALA A 24 4.09 11.17 3.51
CA ALA A 24 4.37 9.76 3.81
C ALA A 24 4.48 8.94 2.53
N GLY A 25 5.66 8.36 2.27
CA GLY A 25 5.85 7.49 1.11
C GLY A 25 5.05 6.19 1.20
N THR A 26 4.35 5.82 0.13
CA THR A 26 3.51 4.62 0.02
C THR A 26 4.10 3.55 -0.89
N ARG A 27 3.80 2.27 -0.61
CA ARG A 27 4.02 1.15 -1.53
C ARG A 27 2.73 0.33 -1.63
N VAL A 28 2.25 0.08 -2.85
CA VAL A 28 0.96 -0.58 -3.09
C VAL A 28 1.18 -1.98 -3.66
N TYR A 29 0.48 -2.98 -3.12
CA TYR A 29 0.42 -4.34 -3.67
C TYR A 29 -1.04 -4.80 -3.75
N ARG A 30 -1.39 -5.62 -4.74
CA ARG A 30 -2.67 -6.35 -4.73
C ARG A 30 -2.65 -7.41 -3.64
N ASN A 31 -3.82 -7.74 -3.10
CA ASN A 31 -3.96 -8.72 -2.01
C ASN A 31 -3.44 -10.13 -2.33
N ASP A 32 -3.29 -10.45 -3.62
CA ASP A 32 -2.83 -11.71 -4.18
C ASP A 32 -1.41 -11.61 -4.78
N ALA A 33 -0.80 -10.43 -4.76
CA ALA A 33 0.53 -10.17 -5.33
C ALA A 33 1.66 -10.19 -4.28
N ILE A 34 1.34 -10.33 -2.99
CA ILE A 34 2.31 -10.40 -1.90
C ILE A 34 1.78 -11.30 -0.78
N ASP A 35 2.65 -12.10 -0.19
CA ASP A 35 2.34 -12.89 1.00
C ASP A 35 2.72 -12.14 2.29
N VAL A 36 2.33 -12.72 3.44
CA VAL A 36 2.59 -12.09 4.75
C VAL A 36 4.09 -11.94 5.01
N ALA A 37 4.90 -12.94 4.64
CA ALA A 37 6.34 -12.89 4.83
C ALA A 37 6.98 -11.77 3.99
N GLY A 38 6.57 -11.64 2.72
CA GLY A 38 6.99 -10.56 1.84
C GLY A 38 6.58 -9.19 2.38
N ALA A 39 5.34 -9.03 2.84
CA ALA A 39 4.84 -7.78 3.42
C ALA A 39 5.65 -7.35 4.65
N LEU A 40 5.92 -8.27 5.57
CA LEU A 40 6.76 -7.99 6.76
C LEU A 40 8.22 -7.69 6.38
N GLY A 41 8.76 -8.36 5.36
CA GLY A 41 10.12 -8.14 4.86
C GLY A 41 10.36 -6.73 4.31
N LEU A 42 9.30 -6.05 3.86
CA LEU A 42 9.39 -4.65 3.42
C LEU A 42 9.67 -3.67 4.56
N ARG A 43 9.47 -4.08 5.82
CA ARG A 43 9.57 -3.22 7.02
C ARG A 43 8.85 -1.87 6.81
N PRO A 44 7.55 -1.90 6.47
CA PRO A 44 6.78 -0.68 6.20
C PRO A 44 6.70 0.25 7.42
#